data_AF-A0A976D2H5-F1
#
_entry.id   AF-A0A976D2H5-F1
#
_cell.length_a   1.000
_cell.length_b   1.000
_cell.length_c   1.000
_cell.angle_alpha   90.00
_cell.angle_beta   90.00
_cell.angle_gamma   90.00
#
_symmetry.space_group_name_H-M   'P 1'
#
loop_
_entity.id
_entity.type
_entity.pdbx_description
1 polymer ?
#
loop_
_entity_poly.entity_id
_entity_poly.type
_entity_poly.pdbx_seq_one_letter_code
_entity_poly.pdbx_strand_id
1 'polypeptide(L)'
;TDLVLASEGSFGPHPSLGFVPANEEILFLQDAKHNRTYRVKTLQTATNFAQAHCSDWASLKNFAERVRFPSHALILRNSHHLHKGINTWTAMENIAAEGFPWEASTDMRAHLNPSRQAVIALATKDLVDLLNSFCPACAAPGFGVSAVHPGLACAWCQFPTRLTQAWTKTCEVCGHNETIDFPQGEKTADPQYCDRCNP
;
A
#
# COMPACT_ATOMS: atom_id res chain seq x y z
N THR A 1 4.13 14.97 -23.66
CA THR A 1 3.52 13.68 -23.27
C THR A 1 2.18 13.98 -22.69
N ASP A 2 1.10 13.44 -23.28
CA ASP A 2 -0.27 13.80 -22.88
C ASP A 2 -0.75 13.02 -21.64
N LEU A 3 -0.19 11.83 -21.41
CA LEU A 3 -0.44 11.01 -20.24
C LEU A 3 0.85 10.80 -19.43
N VAL A 4 0.80 11.02 -18.12
CA VAL A 4 1.91 10.73 -17.20
C VAL A 4 1.41 9.79 -16.12
N LEU A 5 2.03 8.61 -16.02
CA LEU A 5 1.75 7.62 -14.98
C LEU A 5 2.91 7.59 -13.98
N ALA A 6 2.59 7.64 -12.68
CA ALA A 6 3.55 7.56 -11.60
C ALA A 6 3.07 6.62 -10.49
N SER A 7 4.02 6.01 -9.79
CA SER A 7 3.79 5.17 -8.62
C SER A 7 4.67 5.63 -7.46
N GLU A 8 4.11 5.74 -6.26
CA GLU A 8 4.84 6.00 -5.03
C GLU A 8 4.47 4.97 -3.97
N GLY A 9 5.46 4.49 -3.22
CA GLY A 9 5.29 3.42 -2.24
C GLY A 9 5.88 3.78 -0.89
N SER A 10 5.10 3.60 0.18
CA SER A 10 5.50 3.86 1.55
C SER A 10 5.39 2.59 2.40
N PHE A 11 6.35 2.41 3.30
CA PHE A 11 6.44 1.23 4.15
C PHE A 11 6.51 1.63 5.62
N GLY A 12 5.63 1.04 6.43
CA GLY A 12 5.53 1.41 7.83
C GLY A 12 4.45 0.63 8.57
N PRO A 13 4.13 1.02 9.81
CA PRO A 13 3.06 0.39 10.57
C PRO A 13 1.70 0.60 9.91
N HIS A 14 0.87 -0.44 9.88
CA HIS A 14 -0.48 -0.35 9.34
C HIS A 14 -1.32 0.65 10.17
N PRO A 15 -2.09 1.57 9.54
CA PRO A 15 -2.79 2.66 10.25
C PRO A 15 -3.73 2.20 11.37
N SER A 16 -4.36 1.03 11.21
CA SER A 16 -5.25 0.43 12.21
C SER A 16 -4.60 -0.71 13.01
N LEU A 17 -3.45 -1.22 12.57
CA LEU A 17 -2.76 -2.38 13.17
C LEU A 17 -1.29 -2.00 13.37
N GLY A 18 -1.02 -1.08 14.30
CA GLY A 18 0.25 -0.34 14.39
C GLY A 18 1.54 -1.17 14.52
N PHE A 19 1.47 -2.48 14.75
CA PHE A 19 2.63 -3.37 14.80
C PHE A 19 2.83 -4.22 13.54
N VAL A 20 1.87 -4.19 12.61
CA VAL A 20 1.92 -4.96 11.36
C VAL A 20 2.53 -4.08 10.27
N PRO A 21 3.68 -4.46 9.68
CA PRO A 21 4.21 -3.75 8.53
C PRO A 21 3.23 -3.77 7.36
N ALA A 22 3.10 -2.63 6.68
CA ALA A 22 2.27 -2.49 5.50
C ALA A 22 3.03 -1.77 4.39
N ASN A 23 2.66 -2.10 3.16
CA ASN A 23 2.96 -1.34 1.96
C ASN A 23 1.73 -0.52 1.56
N GLU A 24 1.89 0.79 1.49
CA GLU A 24 0.92 1.71 0.91
C GLU A 24 1.43 2.16 -0.45
N GLU A 25 0.75 1.76 -1.52
CA GLU A 25 1.10 2.17 -2.87
C GLU A 25 0.05 3.14 -3.43
N ILE A 26 0.52 4.25 -4.00
CA ILE A 26 -0.28 5.27 -4.64
C ILE A 26 0.07 5.27 -6.12
N LEU A 27 -0.95 5.16 -6.98
CA LEU A 27 -0.80 5.43 -8.40
C LEU A 27 -1.45 6.75 -8.77
N PHE A 28 -0.80 7.46 -9.67
CA PHE A 28 -1.22 8.76 -10.17
C PHE A 28 -1.16 8.76 -11.69
N LEU A 29 -2.25 9.13 -12.33
CA LEU A 29 -2.32 9.36 -13.78
C LEU A 29 -2.74 10.81 -14.03
N GLN A 30 -1.86 11.57 -14.68
CA GLN A 30 -2.18 12.88 -15.22
C GLN A 30 -2.53 12.75 -16.70
N ASP A 31 -3.71 13.23 -17.07
CA ASP A 31 -4.10 13.49 -18.46
C ASP A 31 -4.03 14.99 -18.71
N ALA A 32 -2.97 15.44 -19.37
CA ALA A 32 -2.74 16.85 -19.67
C ALA A 32 -3.67 17.36 -20.78
N LYS A 33 -4.07 16.49 -21.72
CA LYS A 33 -4.95 16.85 -22.84
C LYS A 33 -6.35 17.23 -22.36
N HIS A 34 -6.87 16.50 -21.38
CA HIS A 34 -8.18 16.77 -20.81
C HIS A 34 -8.13 17.52 -19.48
N ASN A 35 -6.92 17.86 -18.99
CA ASN A 35 -6.66 18.47 -17.69
C ASN A 35 -7.33 17.72 -16.54
N ARG A 36 -7.09 16.40 -16.46
CA ARG A 36 -7.67 15.50 -15.47
C ARG A 36 -6.60 14.73 -14.72
N THR A 37 -6.92 14.40 -13.48
CA THR A 37 -6.00 13.71 -12.58
C THR A 37 -6.73 12.55 -11.93
N TYR A 38 -6.12 11.38 -11.97
CA TYR A 38 -6.66 10.18 -11.33
C TYR A 38 -5.67 9.67 -10.30
N ARG A 39 -6.17 9.35 -9.11
CA ARG A 39 -5.36 8.82 -8.01
C ARG A 39 -6.08 7.66 -7.35
N VAL A 40 -5.33 6.58 -7.14
CA VAL A 40 -5.76 5.45 -6.31
C VAL A 40 -4.70 5.14 -5.28
N LYS A 41 -5.14 4.49 -4.19
CA LYS A 41 -4.28 4.09 -3.08
C LYS A 41 -4.67 2.68 -2.67
N THR A 42 -3.66 1.82 -2.54
CA THR A 42 -3.82 0.42 -2.16
C THR A 42 -2.90 0.11 -0.98
N LEU A 43 -3.46 -0.48 0.06
CA LEU A 43 -2.74 -0.85 1.28
C LEU A 43 -2.70 -2.37 1.41
N GLN A 44 -1.52 -2.94 1.63
CA GLN A 44 -1.31 -4.38 1.80
C GLN A 44 -0.36 -4.68 2.94
N THR A 45 -0.67 -5.68 3.75
CA THR A 45 0.20 -6.18 4.83
C THR A 45 1.17 -7.26 4.35
N ALA A 46 0.97 -7.78 3.14
CA ALA A 46 1.87 -8.74 2.51
C ALA A 46 3.15 -8.04 2.01
N THR A 47 4.07 -7.75 2.92
CA THR A 47 5.37 -7.13 2.64
C THR A 47 6.51 -7.89 3.32
N ASN A 48 7.72 -7.81 2.76
CA ASN A 48 8.94 -8.30 3.41
C ASN A 48 9.69 -7.20 4.17
N PHE A 49 9.13 -5.99 4.27
CA PHE A 49 9.76 -4.82 4.88
C PHE A 49 10.35 -5.14 6.27
N ALA A 50 11.68 -5.14 6.33
CA ALA A 50 12.40 -5.47 7.55
C ALA A 50 13.82 -4.90 7.53
N GLN A 51 14.38 -4.75 8.72
CA GLN A 51 15.77 -4.40 8.95
C GLN A 51 16.33 -5.20 10.13
N ALA A 52 17.65 -5.39 10.16
CA ALA A 52 18.34 -6.04 11.25
C ALA A 52 19.79 -5.56 11.36
N HIS A 53 20.30 -5.47 12.59
CA HIS A 53 21.72 -5.37 12.85
C HIS A 53 22.32 -6.77 12.83
N CYS A 54 23.31 -7.00 11.97
CA CYS A 54 23.98 -8.28 11.82
C CYS A 54 25.45 -8.15 12.24
N SER A 55 25.85 -8.92 13.24
CA SER A 55 27.23 -8.90 13.77
C SER A 55 28.11 -10.02 13.22
N ASP A 56 27.52 -10.96 12.47
CA ASP A 56 28.21 -12.08 11.86
C ASP A 56 27.46 -12.63 10.63
N TRP A 57 28.08 -13.60 9.95
CA TRP A 57 27.50 -14.24 8.77
C TRP A 57 26.20 -15.00 9.08
N ALA A 58 26.11 -15.65 10.24
CA ALA A 58 24.95 -16.44 10.61
C ALA A 58 23.69 -15.57 10.77
N SER A 59 23.82 -14.43 11.46
CA SER A 59 22.75 -13.44 11.62
C SER A 59 22.34 -12.79 10.30
N LEU A 60 23.31 -12.46 9.43
CA LEU A 60 23.02 -11.93 8.10
C LEU A 60 22.30 -12.94 7.20
N LYS A 61 22.76 -14.20 7.18
CA LYS A 61 22.13 -15.27 6.42
C LYS A 61 20.70 -15.54 6.90
N ASN A 62 20.48 -15.61 8.21
CA ASN A 62 19.14 -15.80 8.79
C ASN A 62 18.20 -14.64 8.41
N PHE A 63 18.68 -13.40 8.46
CA PHE A 63 17.93 -12.23 8.00
C PHE A 63 17.54 -12.37 6.53
N ALA A 64 18.50 -12.69 5.66
CA ALA A 64 18.30 -12.81 4.22
C ALA A 64 17.22 -13.86 3.88
N GLU A 65 17.28 -15.05 4.48
CA GLU A 65 16.28 -16.11 4.28
C GLU A 65 14.88 -15.66 4.72
N ARG A 66 14.76 -15.03 5.89
CA ARG A 66 13.48 -14.53 6.43
C ARG A 66 12.81 -13.51 5.51
N VAL A 67 13.60 -12.65 4.86
CA VAL A 67 13.08 -11.58 4.00
C VAL A 67 13.00 -11.96 2.52
N ARG A 68 13.08 -13.26 2.21
CA ARG A 68 12.91 -13.85 0.86
C ARG A 68 14.03 -13.53 -0.12
N PHE A 69 15.24 -13.23 0.36
CA PHE A 69 16.43 -13.17 -0.49
C PHE A 69 16.72 -14.55 -1.12
N PRO A 70 17.16 -14.65 -2.39
CA PRO A 70 17.58 -13.58 -3.30
C PRO A 70 16.47 -13.05 -4.22
N SER A 71 15.24 -13.56 -4.12
CA SER A 71 14.13 -13.06 -4.94
C SER A 71 13.82 -11.58 -4.67
N HIS A 72 14.09 -11.13 -3.44
CA HIS A 72 14.03 -9.74 -3.01
C HIS A 72 15.46 -9.29 -2.72
N ALA A 73 15.85 -8.13 -3.22
CA ALA A 73 17.21 -7.63 -2.99
C ALA A 73 17.38 -7.06 -1.58
N LEU A 74 18.63 -6.95 -1.15
CA LEU A 74 19.02 -6.36 0.12
C LEU A 74 19.83 -5.07 -0.07
N ILE A 75 19.84 -4.28 0.99
CA ILE A 75 20.76 -3.17 1.22
C ILE A 75 21.60 -3.54 2.45
N LEU A 76 22.92 -3.44 2.33
CA LEU A 76 23.85 -3.56 3.46
C LEU A 76 24.54 -2.22 3.66
N ARG A 77 24.51 -1.73 4.90
CA ARG A 77 25.13 -0.46 5.28
C ARG A 77 25.99 -0.64 6.53
N ASN A 78 27.18 -0.07 6.54
CA ASN A 78 27.96 0.14 7.76
C ASN A 78 28.41 1.61 7.84
N SER A 79 29.37 1.95 8.70
CA SER A 79 29.87 3.33 8.86
C SER A 79 30.56 3.89 7.62
N HIS A 80 31.03 3.05 6.70
CA HIS A 80 31.88 3.44 5.58
C HIS A 80 31.26 3.12 4.20
N HIS A 81 30.41 2.10 4.14
CA HIS A 81 29.93 1.51 2.90
C HIS A 81 28.40 1.39 2.88
N LEU A 82 27.84 1.53 1.68
CA LEU A 82 26.42 1.34 1.39
C LEU A 82 26.27 0.59 0.07
N HIS A 83 25.92 -0.69 0.16
CA HIS A 83 25.68 -1.56 -0.97
C HIS A 83 24.17 -1.73 -1.13
N LYS A 84 23.63 -1.50 -2.33
CA LYS A 84 22.20 -1.60 -2.62
C LYS A 84 21.95 -2.56 -3.77
N GLY A 85 20.75 -3.14 -3.84
CA GLY A 85 20.37 -4.03 -4.93
C GLY A 85 21.15 -5.35 -4.95
N ILE A 86 21.61 -5.80 -3.78
CA ILE A 86 22.27 -7.11 -3.65
C ILE A 86 21.20 -8.18 -3.90
N ASN A 87 21.36 -9.00 -4.94
CA ASN A 87 20.35 -9.97 -5.38
C ASN A 87 20.93 -11.37 -5.67
N THR A 88 22.15 -11.66 -5.20
CA THR A 88 22.77 -12.98 -5.31
C THR A 88 23.57 -13.32 -4.05
N TRP A 89 23.57 -14.59 -3.66
CA TRP A 89 24.32 -15.08 -2.49
C TRP A 89 25.82 -14.75 -2.58
N THR A 90 26.43 -14.98 -3.75
CA THR A 90 27.85 -14.69 -3.98
C THR A 90 28.19 -13.21 -3.79
N ALA A 91 27.34 -12.29 -4.27
CA ALA A 91 27.58 -10.86 -4.04
C ALA A 91 27.48 -10.50 -2.54
N MET A 92 26.52 -11.11 -1.83
CA MET A 92 26.36 -10.90 -0.39
C MET A 92 27.54 -11.45 0.41
N GLU A 93 28.05 -12.63 0.07
CA GLU A 93 29.23 -13.25 0.68
C GLU A 93 30.48 -12.38 0.51
N ASN A 94 30.70 -11.86 -0.70
CA ASN A 94 31.83 -10.98 -0.98
C ASN A 94 31.79 -9.68 -0.15
N ILE A 95 30.61 -9.06 -0.01
CA ILE A 95 30.43 -7.85 0.80
C ILE A 95 30.62 -8.20 2.30
N ALA A 96 30.08 -9.33 2.76
CA ALA A 96 30.23 -9.74 4.15
C ALA A 96 31.69 -10.03 4.53
N ALA A 97 32.52 -10.46 3.57
CA ALA A 97 33.95 -10.67 3.77
C ALA A 97 34.73 -9.37 4.04
N GLU A 98 34.16 -8.20 3.75
CA GLU A 98 34.75 -6.90 4.11
C GLU A 98 34.75 -6.64 5.63
N GLY A 99 33.98 -7.44 6.39
CA GLY A 99 33.93 -7.39 7.85
C GLY A 99 32.58 -6.89 8.39
N PHE A 100 32.32 -7.24 9.64
CA PHE A 100 31.10 -6.90 10.37
C PHE A 100 31.35 -5.73 11.35
N PRO A 101 30.29 -5.01 11.80
CA PRO A 101 28.87 -5.27 11.62
C PRO A 101 28.24 -4.62 10.37
N TRP A 102 27.07 -5.14 9.96
CA TRP A 102 26.23 -4.59 8.90
C TRP A 102 24.81 -4.30 9.41
N GLU A 103 24.28 -3.13 9.07
CA GLU A 103 22.85 -2.85 9.07
C GLU A 103 22.25 -3.38 7.77
N ALA A 104 21.53 -4.49 7.86
CA ALA A 104 20.85 -5.12 6.74
C ALA A 104 19.40 -4.67 6.65
N SER A 105 18.93 -4.35 5.45
CA SER A 105 17.52 -4.04 5.20
C SER A 105 17.07 -4.56 3.84
N THR A 106 15.76 -4.74 3.71
CA THR A 106 15.16 -5.09 2.43
C THR A 106 15.21 -3.92 1.46
N ASP A 107 15.58 -4.17 0.22
CA ASP A 107 15.50 -3.17 -0.83
C ASP A 107 14.05 -3.05 -1.32
N MET A 108 13.37 -1.97 -0.95
CA MET A 108 11.95 -1.77 -1.27
C MET A 108 11.72 -1.08 -2.62
N ARG A 109 12.76 -0.91 -3.45
CA ARG A 109 12.60 -0.36 -4.79
C ARG A 109 11.86 -1.38 -5.67
N ALA A 110 10.86 -0.94 -6.42
CA ALA A 110 9.93 -1.82 -7.14
C ALA A 110 10.64 -2.89 -8.01
N HIS A 111 11.62 -2.50 -8.82
CA HIS A 111 12.38 -3.42 -9.68
C HIS A 111 13.23 -4.48 -8.92
N LEU A 112 13.37 -4.34 -7.60
CA LEU A 112 14.14 -5.23 -6.73
C LEU A 112 13.28 -5.98 -5.70
N ASN A 113 11.96 -5.74 -5.71
CA ASN A 113 11.03 -6.25 -4.72
C ASN A 113 9.75 -6.78 -5.37
N PRO A 114 9.69 -8.09 -5.68
CA PRO A 114 8.50 -8.71 -6.27
C PRO A 114 7.22 -8.52 -5.44
N SER A 115 7.32 -8.49 -4.11
CA SER A 115 6.14 -8.24 -3.25
C SER A 115 5.58 -6.82 -3.48
N ARG A 116 6.43 -5.79 -3.59
CA ARG A 116 5.99 -4.44 -3.95
C ARG A 116 5.39 -4.40 -5.36
N GLN A 117 5.98 -5.09 -6.33
CA GLN A 117 5.42 -5.16 -7.70
C GLN A 117 4.00 -5.73 -7.71
N ALA A 118 3.73 -6.74 -6.88
CA ALA A 118 2.38 -7.29 -6.74
C ALA A 118 1.39 -6.25 -6.20
N VAL A 119 1.80 -5.41 -5.24
CA VAL A 119 0.95 -4.31 -4.73
C VAL A 119 0.75 -3.22 -5.78
N ILE A 120 1.77 -2.87 -6.57
CA ILE A 120 1.64 -1.95 -7.72
C ILE A 120 0.62 -2.51 -8.73
N ALA A 121 0.63 -3.83 -8.98
CA ALA A 121 -0.33 -4.47 -9.88
C ALA A 121 -1.76 -4.37 -9.35
N LEU A 122 -1.97 -4.54 -8.03
CA LEU A 122 -3.28 -4.32 -7.40
C LEU A 122 -3.74 -2.86 -7.53
N ALA A 123 -2.86 -1.89 -7.24
CA ALA A 123 -3.16 -0.48 -7.43
C ALA A 123 -3.46 -0.13 -8.89
N THR A 124 -2.79 -0.80 -9.84
CA THR A 124 -3.06 -0.63 -11.27
C THR A 124 -4.46 -1.11 -11.62
N LYS A 125 -4.92 -2.22 -11.04
CA LYS A 125 -6.29 -2.68 -11.20
C LYS A 125 -7.29 -1.66 -10.66
N ASP A 126 -7.06 -1.14 -9.46
CA ASP A 126 -7.92 -0.11 -8.86
C ASP A 126 -8.00 1.15 -9.75
N LEU A 127 -6.87 1.56 -10.36
CA LEU A 127 -6.84 2.69 -11.30
C LEU A 127 -7.63 2.41 -12.57
N VAL A 128 -7.51 1.21 -13.14
CA VAL A 128 -8.28 0.79 -14.32
C VAL A 128 -9.78 0.75 -14.01
N ASP A 129 -10.17 0.23 -12.85
CA ASP A 129 -11.56 0.19 -12.40
C ASP A 129 -12.13 1.62 -12.23
N LEU A 130 -11.33 2.54 -11.66
CA LEU A 130 -11.69 3.97 -11.57
C LEU A 130 -11.90 4.60 -12.96
N LEU A 131 -10.99 4.36 -13.90
CA LEU A 131 -11.06 4.91 -15.25
C LEU A 131 -12.25 4.35 -16.06
N ASN A 132 -12.66 3.11 -15.79
CA ASN A 132 -13.85 2.51 -16.39
C ASN A 132 -15.16 2.86 -15.65
N SER A 133 -15.08 3.60 -14.55
CA SER A 133 -16.26 4.13 -13.86
C SER A 133 -16.65 5.48 -14.46
N PHE A 134 -17.71 5.50 -15.25
CA PHE A 134 -18.17 6.71 -15.95
C PHE A 134 -19.26 7.44 -15.17
N CYS A 135 -19.20 8.77 -15.20
CA CYS A 135 -20.24 9.61 -14.63
C CYS A 135 -21.56 9.42 -15.40
N PRO A 136 -22.69 9.14 -14.73
CA PRO A 136 -23.97 8.95 -15.42
C PRO A 136 -24.53 10.24 -16.04
N ALA A 137 -24.09 11.42 -15.57
CA ALA A 137 -24.57 12.71 -16.06
C ALA A 137 -23.79 13.22 -17.29
N CYS A 138 -22.47 13.01 -17.36
CA CYS A 138 -21.63 13.57 -18.43
C CYS A 138 -20.72 12.55 -19.14
N ALA A 139 -20.79 11.27 -18.77
CA ALA A 139 -19.96 10.19 -19.30
C ALA A 139 -18.44 10.41 -19.13
N ALA A 140 -18.00 11.32 -18.27
CA ALA A 140 -16.58 11.47 -17.96
C ALA A 140 -16.07 10.26 -17.14
N PRO A 141 -14.87 9.71 -17.43
CA PRO A 141 -14.26 8.65 -16.64
C PRO A 141 -13.78 9.17 -15.28
N GLY A 142 -13.61 8.25 -14.32
CA GLY A 142 -13.15 8.57 -12.97
C GLY A 142 -14.26 8.90 -11.97
N PHE A 143 -15.48 8.43 -12.20
CA PHE A 143 -16.58 8.56 -11.24
C PHE A 143 -16.41 7.59 -10.07
N GLY A 144 -15.44 7.89 -9.21
CA GLY A 144 -15.04 7.11 -8.05
C GLY A 144 -15.51 7.68 -6.72
N VAL A 145 -15.15 7.01 -5.63
CA VAL A 145 -15.45 7.44 -4.25
C VAL A 145 -14.63 8.69 -3.92
N SER A 146 -15.31 9.78 -3.58
CA SER A 146 -14.73 11.06 -3.15
C SER A 146 -14.78 11.25 -1.63
N ALA A 147 -15.73 10.60 -0.95
CA ALA A 147 -15.84 10.60 0.50
C ALA A 147 -16.34 9.26 1.06
N VAL A 148 -15.83 8.89 2.23
CA VAL A 148 -16.29 7.74 3.01
C VAL A 148 -16.91 8.27 4.30
N HIS A 149 -18.18 7.92 4.54
CA HIS A 149 -18.94 8.34 5.72
C HIS A 149 -19.02 7.17 6.70
N PRO A 150 -18.30 7.23 7.84
CA PRO A 150 -18.43 6.22 8.89
C PRO A 150 -19.76 6.39 9.64
N GLY A 151 -20.14 5.39 10.44
CA GLY A 151 -21.31 5.46 11.30
C GLY A 151 -22.23 4.25 11.24
N LEU A 152 -21.78 3.14 10.65
CA LEU A 152 -22.59 1.93 10.56
C LEU A 152 -23.01 1.50 11.97
N ALA A 153 -24.32 1.35 12.20
CA ALA A 153 -24.88 1.14 13.53
C ALA A 153 -24.51 -0.24 14.08
N CYS A 154 -24.00 -0.30 15.31
CA CYS A 154 -23.72 -1.57 15.99
C CYS A 154 -24.99 -2.42 16.13
N ALA A 155 -24.92 -3.70 15.75
CA ALA A 155 -26.05 -4.62 15.79
C ALA A 155 -26.67 -4.80 17.20
N TRP A 156 -25.89 -4.59 18.27
CA TRP A 156 -26.37 -4.75 19.65
C TRP A 156 -26.83 -3.45 20.29
N CYS A 157 -25.97 -2.42 20.28
CA CYS A 157 -26.24 -1.19 21.04
C CYS A 157 -26.61 0.02 20.17
N GLN A 158 -26.66 -0.15 18.84
CA GLN A 158 -26.96 0.92 17.86
C GLN A 158 -25.99 2.11 17.87
N PHE A 159 -24.91 2.05 18.65
CA PHE A 159 -23.89 3.08 18.64
C PHE A 159 -23.20 3.15 17.27
N PRO A 160 -22.97 4.35 16.70
CA PRO A 160 -22.31 4.50 15.41
C PRO A 160 -20.85 4.02 15.52
N THR A 161 -20.48 3.06 14.67
CA THR A 161 -19.11 2.53 14.63
C THR A 161 -18.24 3.31 13.64
N ARG A 162 -16.94 3.01 13.63
CA ARG A 162 -16.00 3.55 12.63
C ARG A 162 -16.13 2.89 11.26
N LEU A 163 -16.95 1.84 11.13
CA LEU A 163 -17.19 1.17 9.86
C LEU A 163 -17.99 2.08 8.91
N THR A 164 -17.76 1.86 7.62
CA THR A 164 -18.38 2.62 6.55
C THR A 164 -19.89 2.44 6.56
N GLN A 165 -20.62 3.53 6.64
CA GLN A 165 -22.07 3.55 6.41
C GLN A 165 -22.40 3.88 4.96
N ALA A 166 -21.73 4.87 4.39
CA ALA A 166 -22.01 5.33 3.03
C ALA A 166 -20.75 5.80 2.31
N TRP A 167 -20.80 5.78 0.98
CA TRP A 167 -19.83 6.46 0.11
C TRP A 167 -20.51 7.61 -0.61
N THR A 168 -19.78 8.69 -0.83
CA THR A 168 -20.12 9.67 -1.87
C THR A 168 -19.20 9.45 -3.05
N LYS A 169 -19.77 9.38 -4.25
CA LYS A 169 -19.05 9.50 -5.52
C LYS A 169 -19.27 10.89 -6.09
N THR A 170 -18.23 11.49 -6.65
CA THR A 170 -18.33 12.82 -7.26
C THR A 170 -17.60 12.84 -8.60
N CYS A 171 -18.23 13.44 -9.60
CA CYS A 171 -17.60 13.69 -10.88
C CYS A 171 -16.83 15.02 -10.83
N GLU A 172 -15.52 14.98 -11.06
CA GLU A 172 -14.69 16.18 -11.10
C GLU A 172 -14.95 17.08 -12.32
N VAL A 173 -15.66 16.58 -13.34
CA VAL A 173 -15.96 17.33 -14.57
C VAL A 173 -17.24 18.16 -14.44
N CYS A 174 -18.36 17.55 -14.03
CA CYS A 174 -19.66 18.22 -13.97
C CYS A 174 -20.19 18.46 -12.56
N GLY A 175 -19.51 17.96 -11.51
CA GLY A 175 -19.94 18.09 -10.13
C GLY A 175 -21.09 17.17 -9.71
N HIS A 176 -21.58 16.29 -10.60
CA HIS A 176 -22.60 15.28 -10.25
C HIS A 176 -22.12 14.44 -9.07
N ASN A 177 -23.00 14.19 -8.11
CA ASN A 177 -22.70 13.41 -6.93
C ASN A 177 -23.79 12.37 -6.66
N GLU A 178 -23.36 11.22 -6.15
CA GLU A 178 -24.24 10.14 -5.72
C GLU A 178 -23.78 9.61 -4.37
N THR A 179 -24.73 9.44 -3.46
CA THR A 179 -24.50 8.75 -2.19
C THR A 179 -24.97 7.31 -2.30
N ILE A 180 -24.09 6.39 -1.93
CA ILE A 180 -24.36 4.95 -1.91
C ILE A 180 -24.33 4.51 -0.45
N ASP A 181 -25.51 4.20 0.08
CA ASP A 181 -25.65 3.64 1.42
C ASP A 181 -25.27 2.16 1.42
N PHE A 182 -24.64 1.73 2.50
CA PHE A 182 -24.20 0.34 2.73
C PHE A 182 -23.43 -0.22 1.53
N PRO A 183 -22.36 0.46 1.07
CA PRO A 183 -21.65 0.09 -0.15
C PRO A 183 -20.99 -1.29 -0.09
N GLN A 184 -20.77 -1.81 1.11
CA GLN A 184 -20.24 -3.16 1.38
C GLN A 184 -21.34 -4.21 1.58
N GLY A 185 -22.61 -3.79 1.66
CA GLY A 185 -23.80 -4.63 1.81
C GLY A 185 -24.28 -4.80 3.25
N GLU A 186 -23.41 -4.55 4.25
CA GLU A 186 -23.77 -4.62 5.66
C GLU A 186 -24.62 -3.41 6.08
N LYS A 187 -25.73 -3.67 6.76
CA LYS A 187 -26.62 -2.63 7.33
C LYS A 187 -26.32 -2.33 8.80
N THR A 188 -25.61 -3.23 9.46
CA THR A 188 -25.21 -3.13 10.86
C THR A 188 -23.78 -3.63 11.02
N ALA A 189 -23.08 -3.06 11.99
CA ALA A 189 -21.73 -3.45 12.36
C ALA A 189 -21.75 -4.59 13.38
N ASP A 190 -20.83 -5.54 13.22
CA ASP A 190 -20.54 -6.53 14.26
C ASP A 190 -20.05 -5.81 15.54
N PRO A 191 -20.61 -6.14 16.72
CA PRO A 191 -20.21 -5.59 18.01
C PRO A 191 -18.70 -5.63 18.29
N GLN A 192 -17.93 -6.55 17.69
CA GLN A 192 -16.48 -6.60 17.82
C GLN A 192 -15.76 -5.34 17.31
N TYR A 193 -16.41 -4.57 16.41
CA TYR A 193 -15.89 -3.31 15.86
C TYR A 193 -16.52 -2.07 16.50
N CYS A 194 -17.28 -2.23 17.58
CA CYS A 194 -17.95 -1.14 18.26
C CYS A 194 -17.17 -0.69 19.49
N ASP A 195 -16.67 0.55 19.48
CA ASP A 195 -15.93 1.18 20.60
C ASP A 195 -16.71 1.17 21.95
N ARG A 196 -18.02 0.88 21.95
CA ARG A 196 -18.83 0.73 23.17
C ARG A 196 -19.02 -0.73 23.61
N CYS A 197 -19.12 -1.67 22.68
CA CYS A 197 -19.29 -3.10 23.01
C CYS A 197 -17.95 -3.80 23.19
N ASN A 198 -16.93 -3.35 22.47
CA ASN A 198 -15.56 -3.86 22.47
C ASN A 198 -14.56 -2.68 22.48
N PRO A 199 -14.42 -1.98 23.62
CA PRO A 199 -13.51 -0.84 23.78
C PRO A 199 -12.03 -1.22 23.71
#